data_AF-A0A535S4F3-F1
#
_entry.id   AF-A0A535S4F3-F1
#
_cell.length_a   1.000
_cell.length_b   1.000
_cell.length_c   1.000
_cell.angle_alpha   90.00
_cell.angle_beta   90.00
_cell.angle_gamma   90.00
#
_symmetry.space_group_name_H-M   'P 1'
#
loop_
_entity.id
_entity.type
_entity.pdbx_description
1 polymer ?
#
loop_
_entity_poly.entity_id
_entity_poly.type
_entity_poly.pdbx_seq_one_letter_code
_entity_poly.pdbx_strand_id
1 'polypeptide(L)' 'VAANLSLRARLEQELLPLRIRLSYPPVDFCTDNAAMIASAAYFHLCQGEQSGLDLDVQPGLSLPFRKGE' A
#
# COMPACT_ATOMS: atom_id res chain seq x y z
N VAL A 1 -8.91 -6.18 -4.85
CA VAL A 1 -9.95 -5.61 -5.77
C VAL A 1 -9.35 -4.70 -6.85
N ALA A 2 -8.37 -3.84 -6.54
CA ALA A 2 -7.78 -2.89 -7.49
C ALA A 2 -7.13 -3.49 -8.77
N ALA A 3 -6.92 -4.80 -8.82
CA ALA A 3 -6.54 -5.54 -10.03
C ALA A 3 -7.67 -5.66 -11.08
N ASN A 4 -8.92 -5.32 -10.74
CA ASN A 4 -10.06 -5.45 -11.65
C ASN A 4 -9.98 -4.44 -12.80
N LEU A 5 -9.87 -4.96 -14.03
CA LEU A 5 -9.69 -4.13 -15.24
C LEU A 5 -10.92 -3.28 -15.57
N SER A 6 -12.13 -3.83 -15.39
CA SER A 6 -13.37 -3.08 -15.62
C SER A 6 -13.52 -1.90 -14.66
N LEU A 7 -13.13 -2.07 -13.39
CA LEU A 7 -13.11 -1.00 -12.40
C LEU A 7 -12.11 0.10 -12.79
N ARG A 8 -10.90 -0.26 -13.24
CA ARG A 8 -9.89 0.70 -13.71
C ARG A 8 -10.41 1.52 -14.89
N ALA A 9 -10.97 0.87 -15.91
CA ALA A 9 -11.53 1.55 -17.07
C ALA A 9 -12.66 2.51 -16.69
N ARG A 10 -13.54 2.10 -15.77
CA ARG A 10 -14.62 2.97 -15.28
C ARG A 10 -14.09 4.19 -14.52
N LEU A 11 -13.11 4.00 -13.64
CA LEU A 11 -12.49 5.10 -12.89
C LEU A 11 -11.78 6.09 -13.83
N GLU A 12 -11.09 5.59 -14.86
CA GLU A 12 -10.41 6.46 -15.84
C GLU A 12 -11.42 7.35 -16.59
N GLN A 13 -12.54 6.78 -17.05
CA GLN A 13 -13.59 7.52 -17.73
C GLN A 13 -14.20 8.64 -16.87
N GLU A 14 -14.45 8.36 -15.58
CA GLU A 14 -15.09 9.29 -14.65
C GLU A 14 -14.13 10.39 -14.16
N LEU A 15 -12.84 10.08 -14.01
CA LEU A 15 -11.84 11.03 -13.50
C LEU A 15 -11.24 11.93 -14.58
N LEU A 16 -11.26 11.51 -15.85
CA LEU A 16 -10.77 12.29 -16.98
C LEU A 16 -11.40 13.69 -17.11
N PRO A 17 -12.74 13.87 -17.10
CA PRO A 17 -13.35 15.21 -17.19
C PRO A 17 -13.04 16.10 -15.98
N LEU A 18 -12.77 15.49 -14.82
CA LEU A 18 -12.37 16.19 -13.59
C LEU A 18 -10.89 16.59 -13.59
N ARG A 19 -10.12 16.16 -14.59
CA ARG A 19 -8.66 16.34 -14.68
C ARG A 19 -7.92 15.77 -13.47
N ILE A 20 -8.45 14.68 -12.89
CA ILE A 20 -7.82 13.98 -11.78
C ILE A 20 -6.96 12.85 -12.33
N ARG A 21 -5.68 12.81 -11.92
CA ARG A 21 -4.77 11.72 -12.30
C ARG A 21 -5.11 10.46 -11.52
N LEU A 22 -5.54 9.41 -12.23
CA LEU A 22 -5.68 8.07 -11.66
C LEU A 22 -4.29 7.40 -11.56
N SER A 23 -3.98 6.83 -10.40
CA SER A 23 -2.71 6.14 -10.13
C SER A 23 -2.96 4.81 -9.43
N TYR A 24 -2.38 3.73 -9.96
CA TYR A 24 -2.42 2.39 -9.40
C TYR A 24 -1.17 1.62 -9.85
N PRO A 25 -0.74 0.58 -9.11
CA PRO A 25 0.41 -0.21 -9.53
C PRO A 25 0.05 -1.19 -10.67
N PRO A 26 1.04 -1.78 -11.33
CA PRO A 26 0.87 -2.97 -12.17
C PRO A 26 0.02 -4.05 -11.49
N VAL A 27 -0.66 -4.89 -12.29
CA VAL A 27 -1.60 -5.90 -11.77
C VAL A 27 -0.92 -6.87 -10.79
N ASP A 28 0.31 -7.29 -11.09
CA ASP A 28 1.11 -8.21 -10.26
C ASP A 28 1.43 -7.65 -8.87
N PHE A 29 1.29 -6.33 -8.68
CA PHE A 29 1.51 -5.64 -7.40
C PHE A 29 0.21 -5.21 -6.70
N CYS A 30 -0.96 -5.61 -7.20
CA CYS A 30 -2.25 -5.25 -6.62
C CYS A 30 -2.78 -6.21 -5.55
N THR A 31 -2.24 -7.43 -5.49
CA THR A 31 -2.51 -8.42 -4.46
C THR A 31 -1.36 -8.50 -3.49
N ASP A 32 -1.54 -9.19 -2.36
CA ASP A 32 -0.49 -9.35 -1.36
C ASP A 32 0.79 -9.91 -1.97
N ASN A 33 1.90 -9.21 -1.75
CA ASN A 33 3.20 -9.55 -2.29
C ASN A 33 4.32 -9.05 -1.36
N ALA A 34 5.49 -9.68 -1.42
CA ALA A 34 6.63 -9.28 -0.58
C ALA A 34 7.24 -7.92 -0.98
N ALA A 35 7.06 -7.48 -2.23
CA ALA A 35 7.63 -6.22 -2.71
C ALA A 35 7.02 -5.00 -2.02
N MET A 36 5.70 -5.02 -1.72
CA MET A 36 5.06 -3.93 -0.97
C MET A 36 5.57 -3.86 0.48
N ILE A 37 5.84 -5.02 1.10
CA ILE A 37 6.39 -5.12 2.45
C ILE A 37 7.83 -4.60 2.49
N ALA A 38 8.67 -5.04 1.54
CA ALA A 38 10.05 -4.57 1.42
C ALA A 38 10.15 -3.07 1.13
N SER A 39 9.27 -2.54 0.28
CA SER A 39 9.19 -1.10 -0.02
C SER A 39 8.88 -0.29 1.23
N ALA A 40 7.85 -0.68 2.01
CA ALA A 40 7.53 -0.03 3.27
C ALA A 40 8.70 -0.10 4.25
N ALA A 41 9.27 -1.30 4.47
CA ALA A 41 10.38 -1.52 5.39
C ALA A 41 11.63 -0.69 5.02
N TYR A 42 11.92 -0.51 3.73
CA TYR A 42 13.02 0.34 3.27
C TYR A 42 12.87 1.78 3.76
N PHE A 43 11.68 2.36 3.68
CA PHE A 43 11.44 3.73 4.15
C PHE A 43 11.51 3.85 5.67
N HIS A 44 11.05 2.85 6.42
CA HIS A 44 11.22 2.77 7.88
C HIS A 44 12.71 2.69 8.25
N LEU A 45 13.48 1.84 7.57
CA LEU A 45 14.93 1.71 7.78
C LEU A 45 15.66 3.03 7.49
N CYS A 46 15.28 3.74 6.43
CA CYS A 46 15.84 5.07 6.11
C CYS A 46 15.57 6.11 7.20
N GLN A 47 14.52 5.92 8.02
CA GLN A 47 14.20 6.77 9.18
C GLN A 47 14.89 6.29 10.47
N GLY A 48 15.71 5.23 10.39
CA GLY A 48 16.39 4.63 11.55
C GLY A 48 15.49 3.70 12.38
N GLU A 49 14.29 3.37 11.90
CA GLU A 49 13.40 2.46 12.59
C GLU A 49 13.84 1.00 12.40
N GLN A 50 13.94 0.28 13.51
CA GLN A 50 14.27 -1.15 13.55
C GLN A 50 13.46 -1.82 14.67
N SER A 51 13.20 -3.11 14.50
CA SER A 51 12.54 -3.96 15.49
C SER A 51 13.50 -5.05 15.96
N GLY A 52 13.41 -5.43 17.23
CA GLY A 52 14.15 -6.56 17.78
C GLY A 52 13.63 -7.91 17.27
N LEU A 53 14.37 -8.97 17.57
CA LEU A 53 13.97 -10.35 17.22
C LEU A 53 12.78 -10.87 18.04
N ASP A 54 12.40 -10.13 19.08
CA ASP A 54 11.23 -10.34 19.94
C ASP A 54 9.95 -9.69 19.37
N LEU A 55 10.01 -9.10 18.17
CA LEU A 55 8.85 -8.54 17.49
C LEU A 55 7.77 -9.62 17.28
N ASP A 56 6.55 -9.33 17.75
CA ASP A 56 5.38 -10.20 17.58
C ASP A 56 4.35 -9.59 16.61
N VAL A 57 3.41 -10.42 16.17
CA VAL A 57 2.34 -10.03 15.25
C VAL A 57 1.19 -9.35 16.02
N GLN A 58 0.66 -8.26 15.47
CA GLN A 58 -0.56 -7.62 15.95
C GLN A 58 -1.69 -7.80 14.93
N PRO A 59 -2.58 -8.81 15.10
CA PRO A 59 -3.80 -8.92 14.30
C PRO A 59 -4.67 -7.66 14.49
N GLY A 60 -5.21 -7.12 13.39
CA GLY A 60 -6.04 -5.92 13.44
C GLY A 60 -5.27 -4.61 13.66
N LEU A 61 -3.99 -4.57 13.29
CA LEU A 61 -3.20 -3.34 13.26
C LEU A 61 -3.89 -2.25 12.43
N SER A 62 -4.19 -1.11 13.05
CA SER A 62 -4.87 0.02 12.41
C SER A 62 -3.92 0.89 11.58
N LEU A 63 -4.45 1.52 10.53
CA LEU A 63 -3.75 2.55 9.75
C LEU A 63 -4.37 3.95 9.99
N PRO A 64 -3.55 5.02 10.14
CA PRO A 64 -2.08 4.97 10.20
C PRO A 64 -1.62 4.31 11.52
N PHE A 65 -0.59 3.48 11.44
CA PHE A 65 0.05 2.94 12.64
C PHE A 65 0.88 4.03 13.31
N ARG A 66 0.63 4.28 14.59
CA ARG A 66 1.44 5.14 15.44
C ARG A 66 1.99 4.32 16.60
N LYS A 67 3.30 4.31 16.75
CA LYS A 67 3.97 3.59 17.83
C LYS A 67 3.64 4.28 19.16
N GLY A 68 2.81 3.65 20.01
CA GLY A 68 2.45 4.14 21.34
C GLY A 68 0.97 4.47 21.59
N GLU A 69 0.08 4.20 20.62
CA GLU A 69 -1.39 4.15 20.80
C GLU A 69 -1.87 2.71 21.05
#